data_AF-A0A026W7F2-F1
#
_entry.id   AF-A0A026W7F2-F1
#
_cell.length_a   1.000
_cell.length_b   1.000
_cell.length_c   1.000
_cell.angle_alpha   90.00
_cell.angle_beta   90.00
_cell.angle_gamma   90.00
#
_symmetry.space_group_name_H-M   'P 1'
#
loop_
_entity.id
_entity.type
_entity.pdbx_description
1 polymer ?
#
loop_
_entity_poly.entity_id
_entity_poly.type
_entity_poly.pdbx_seq_one_letter_code
_entity_poly.pdbx_strand_id
1 'polypeptide(L)'
;SFVSVEFNISNEGKKYRESVSRDYSKFHIGEFLKAVEERIEHRDDLDVNVRAKKFVQNMVDALDMVAPKKKCKIPNIWEGKKWYSDDIRIARNKRDEAYSRAVHTGNNKGIIGNFEPIDVHKLQRIIMNLPRKKGTEEGITSDILKASFYVMKKELVKVINDSLSKGICPKGWKISTIISIPKVEKPKKASEYWEIEWRRGLRFGHLVARE
;
A
#
# COMPACT_ATOMS: atom_id res chain seq x y z
N SER A 1 27.62 37.50 -44.84
CA SER A 1 26.24 37.13 -44.52
C SER A 1 26.12 36.86 -43.04
N PHE A 2 25.38 37.68 -42.31
CA PHE A 2 25.09 37.45 -40.89
C PHE A 2 23.87 36.54 -40.80
N VAL A 3 24.01 35.41 -40.12
CA VAL A 3 22.88 34.51 -39.83
C VAL A 3 22.11 35.12 -38.67
N SER A 4 20.94 35.69 -38.97
CA SER A 4 19.94 36.05 -37.96
C SER A 4 19.23 34.78 -37.51
N VAL A 5 19.56 34.31 -36.30
CA VAL A 5 18.82 33.24 -35.63
C VAL A 5 17.68 33.89 -34.86
N GLU A 6 16.45 33.76 -35.37
CA GLU A 6 15.24 34.14 -34.64
C GLU A 6 14.98 33.11 -33.54
N PHE A 7 15.14 33.51 -32.28
CA PHE A 7 14.63 32.74 -31.16
C PHE A 7 13.11 32.97 -31.06
N ASN A 8 12.34 31.93 -31.40
CA ASN A 8 10.93 31.85 -31.05
C ASN A 8 10.79 31.79 -29.52
N ILE A 9 10.61 32.96 -28.89
CA ILE A 9 10.18 33.07 -27.50
C ILE A 9 8.66 32.90 -27.51
N SER A 10 8.19 31.65 -27.35
CA SER A 10 6.84 31.40 -26.87
C SER A 10 6.79 30.09 -26.09
N ASN A 11 7.36 30.12 -24.89
CA ASN A 11 6.83 29.29 -23.82
C ASN A 11 6.96 30.07 -22.52
N GLU A 12 5.90 30.78 -22.16
CA GLU A 12 5.68 31.15 -20.76
C GLU A 12 5.58 29.82 -19.97
N GLY A 13 6.74 29.33 -19.53
CA GLY A 13 6.82 28.09 -18.77
C GLY A 13 5.88 28.17 -17.57
N LYS A 14 4.90 27.26 -17.49
CA LYS A 14 3.94 27.23 -16.38
C LYS A 14 4.71 27.29 -15.06
N LYS A 15 4.46 28.29 -14.21
CA LYS A 15 5.18 28.51 -12.93
C LYS A 15 4.96 27.40 -11.87
N TYR A 16 4.06 26.47 -12.14
CA TYR A 16 3.64 25.40 -11.23
C TYR A 16 3.23 24.15 -12.00
N ARG A 17 3.30 23.00 -11.32
CA ARG A 17 2.71 21.72 -11.74
C ARG A 17 1.44 21.44 -10.94
N GLU A 18 0.46 20.80 -11.58
CA GLU A 18 -0.77 20.37 -10.91
C GLU A 18 -0.57 18.99 -10.26
N SER A 19 -1.11 18.83 -9.05
CA SER A 19 -1.22 17.54 -8.37
C SER A 19 -2.64 17.38 -7.83
N VAL A 20 -3.12 16.16 -7.68
CA VAL A 20 -4.44 15.90 -7.11
C VAL A 20 -4.26 15.40 -5.68
N SER A 21 -4.94 16.02 -4.73
CA SER A 21 -4.97 15.58 -3.34
C SER A 21 -6.37 15.75 -2.76
N ARG A 22 -6.73 15.01 -1.70
CA ARG A 22 -8.06 15.14 -1.08
C ARG A 22 -8.14 16.39 -0.21
N ASP A 23 -9.29 17.04 -0.23
CA ASP A 23 -9.59 18.15 0.67
C ASP A 23 -10.08 17.64 2.03
N TYR A 24 -9.17 17.61 3.01
CA TYR A 24 -9.50 17.23 4.38
C TYR A 24 -9.94 18.40 5.26
N SER A 25 -10.08 19.63 4.73
CA SER A 25 -10.39 20.82 5.54
C SER A 25 -11.74 20.74 6.28
N LYS A 26 -12.71 20.03 5.72
CA LYS A 26 -14.04 19.79 6.31
C LYS A 26 -14.30 18.31 6.63
N PHE A 27 -13.24 17.50 6.70
CA PHE A 27 -13.38 16.06 6.88
C PHE A 27 -13.77 15.71 8.31
N HIS A 28 -14.92 15.09 8.48
CA HIS A 28 -15.37 14.52 9.75
C HIS A 28 -15.36 13.00 9.69
N ILE A 29 -14.58 12.37 10.58
CA ILE A 29 -14.43 10.92 10.60
C ILE A 29 -15.75 10.20 10.86
N GLY A 30 -16.66 10.77 11.65
CA GLY A 30 -17.98 10.17 11.91
C GLY A 30 -18.85 10.06 10.65
N GLU A 31 -18.88 11.12 9.83
CA GLU A 31 -19.61 11.13 8.55
C GLU A 31 -19.02 10.11 7.57
N PHE A 32 -17.69 10.01 7.53
CA PHE A 32 -16.99 8.99 6.76
C PHE A 32 -17.40 7.57 7.20
N LEU A 33 -17.35 7.29 8.50
CA LEU A 33 -17.69 5.96 9.02
C LEU A 33 -19.13 5.57 8.71
N LYS A 34 -20.07 6.52 8.87
CA LYS A 34 -21.47 6.33 8.49
C LYS A 34 -21.62 6.01 7.00
N ALA A 35 -20.94 6.77 6.14
CA ALA A 35 -20.94 6.55 4.70
C ALA A 35 -20.37 5.18 4.31
N VAL A 36 -19.31 4.73 5.00
CA VAL A 36 -18.76 3.39 4.79
C VAL A 36 -19.75 2.33 5.24
N GLU A 37 -20.36 2.46 6.42
CA GLU A 37 -21.31 1.50 6.98
C GLU A 37 -22.51 1.25 6.06
N GLU A 38 -23.11 2.33 5.54
CA GLU A 38 -24.24 2.29 4.61
C GLU A 38 -23.92 1.55 3.29
N ARG A 39 -22.64 1.38 2.95
CA ARG A 39 -22.18 0.73 1.71
C ARG A 39 -21.75 -0.73 1.91
N ILE A 40 -21.69 -1.23 3.14
CA ILE A 40 -21.26 -2.61 3.40
C ILE A 40 -22.41 -3.57 3.12
N GLU A 41 -22.31 -4.27 2.00
CA GLU A 41 -23.15 -5.43 1.72
C GLU A 41 -22.48 -6.71 2.22
N HIS A 42 -23.22 -7.53 2.97
CA HIS A 42 -22.76 -8.86 3.37
C HIS A 42 -23.24 -9.86 2.32
N ARG A 43 -22.35 -10.25 1.40
CA ARG A 43 -22.63 -11.22 0.33
C ARG A 43 -21.56 -12.30 0.30
N ASP A 44 -21.97 -13.53 0.55
CA ASP A 44 -21.09 -14.69 0.75
C ASP A 44 -20.78 -15.43 -0.55
N ASP A 45 -21.57 -15.17 -1.58
CA ASP A 45 -21.51 -15.79 -2.91
C ASP A 45 -20.45 -15.17 -3.83
N LEU A 46 -19.90 -14.01 -3.47
CA LEU A 46 -18.98 -13.26 -4.32
C LEU A 46 -17.54 -13.79 -4.26
N ASP A 47 -16.86 -13.75 -5.42
CA ASP A 47 -15.43 -14.04 -5.52
C ASP A 47 -14.58 -13.11 -4.63
N VAL A 48 -13.48 -13.65 -4.11
CA VAL A 48 -12.57 -12.95 -3.19
C VAL A 48 -12.02 -11.66 -3.81
N ASN A 49 -11.69 -11.65 -5.11
CA ASN A 49 -11.21 -10.44 -5.77
C ASN A 49 -12.32 -9.38 -5.86
N VAL A 50 -13.54 -9.81 -6.16
CA VAL A 50 -14.70 -8.91 -6.27
C VAL A 50 -14.98 -8.26 -4.91
N ARG A 51 -14.96 -9.04 -3.83
CA ARG A 51 -15.16 -8.54 -2.47
C ARG A 51 -14.05 -7.58 -2.03
N ALA A 52 -12.79 -7.96 -2.26
CA ALA A 52 -11.65 -7.09 -1.99
C ALA A 52 -11.70 -5.77 -2.79
N LYS A 53 -12.13 -5.82 -4.05
CA LYS A 53 -12.32 -4.63 -4.89
C LYS A 53 -13.45 -3.74 -4.36
N LYS A 54 -14.62 -4.32 -4.04
CA LYS A 54 -15.75 -3.61 -3.43
C LYS A 54 -15.34 -2.95 -2.11
N PHE A 55 -14.57 -3.66 -1.28
CA PHE A 55 -14.05 -3.12 -0.03
C PHE A 55 -13.26 -1.82 -0.23
N VAL A 56 -12.31 -1.83 -1.18
CA VAL A 56 -11.53 -0.62 -1.49
C VAL A 56 -12.43 0.45 -2.11
N GLN A 57 -13.33 0.08 -3.02
CA GLN A 57 -14.22 1.03 -3.69
C GLN A 57 -15.15 1.75 -2.71
N ASN A 58 -15.76 1.02 -1.76
CA ASN A 58 -16.62 1.59 -0.74
C ASN A 58 -15.90 2.66 0.09
N MET A 59 -14.63 2.43 0.42
CA MET A 59 -13.79 3.39 1.12
C MET A 59 -13.49 4.62 0.26
N VAL A 60 -13.18 4.43 -1.02
CA VAL A 60 -12.91 5.52 -1.97
C VAL A 60 -14.15 6.37 -2.20
N ASP A 61 -15.31 5.75 -2.41
CA ASP A 61 -16.58 6.45 -2.65
C ASP A 61 -17.01 7.24 -1.42
N ALA A 62 -16.85 6.67 -0.22
CA ALA A 62 -17.09 7.39 1.02
C ALA A 62 -16.14 8.59 1.16
N LEU A 63 -14.85 8.43 0.83
CA LEU A 63 -13.90 9.54 0.82
C LEU A 63 -14.22 10.59 -0.25
N ASP A 64 -14.69 10.20 -1.43
CA ASP A 64 -15.09 11.15 -2.48
C ASP A 64 -16.28 12.02 -2.03
N MET A 65 -17.15 11.48 -1.17
CA MET A 65 -18.26 12.21 -0.56
C MET A 65 -17.81 13.21 0.50
N VAL A 66 -16.94 12.80 1.44
CA VAL A 66 -16.59 13.63 2.62
C VAL A 66 -15.28 14.41 2.49
N ALA A 67 -14.42 14.02 1.56
CA ALA A 67 -13.10 14.62 1.31
C ALA A 67 -12.76 14.53 -0.19
N PRO A 68 -13.47 15.30 -1.03
CA PRO A 68 -13.33 15.22 -2.48
C PRO A 68 -11.92 15.59 -2.94
N LYS A 69 -11.53 15.07 -4.11
CA LYS A 69 -10.24 15.37 -4.73
C LYS A 69 -10.22 16.83 -5.20
N LYS A 70 -9.19 17.57 -4.80
CA LYS A 70 -8.88 18.93 -5.26
C LYS A 70 -7.54 19.00 -5.98
N LYS A 71 -7.46 19.90 -6.95
CA LYS A 71 -6.19 20.24 -7.61
C LYS A 71 -5.37 21.15 -6.71
N CYS A 72 -4.11 20.78 -6.51
CA CYS A 72 -3.12 21.55 -5.78
C CYS A 72 -1.99 21.96 -6.71
N LYS A 73 -1.65 23.25 -6.69
CA LYS A 73 -0.53 23.81 -7.44
C LYS A 73 0.75 23.58 -6.63
N ILE A 74 1.68 22.81 -7.18
CA ILE A 74 3.03 22.67 -6.62
C ILE A 74 3.94 23.63 -7.40
N PRO A 75 4.56 24.63 -6.75
CA PRO A 75 5.48 25.55 -7.41
C PRO A 75 6.67 24.81 -8.05
N ASN A 76 7.13 25.26 -9.22
CA ASN A 76 8.27 24.65 -9.92
C ASN A 76 9.63 24.96 -9.29
N ILE A 77 9.67 25.73 -8.20
CA ILE A 77 10.89 26.03 -7.42
C ILE A 77 11.54 24.74 -6.85
N TRP A 78 10.78 23.64 -6.80
CA TRP A 78 11.24 22.31 -6.37
C TRP A 78 11.65 21.39 -7.54
N GLU A 79 11.47 21.84 -8.78
CA GLU A 79 11.86 21.09 -9.97
C GLU A 79 13.38 21.11 -10.11
N GLY A 80 14.00 19.95 -10.33
CA GLY A 80 15.46 19.79 -10.37
C GLY A 80 16.15 19.73 -8.99
N LYS A 81 15.47 20.11 -7.90
CA LYS A 81 15.99 19.89 -6.54
C LYS A 81 15.85 18.41 -6.19
N LYS A 82 16.95 17.67 -6.32
CA LYS A 82 17.05 16.30 -5.82
C LYS A 82 16.88 16.32 -4.30
N TRP A 83 15.70 15.92 -3.82
CA TRP A 83 15.46 15.71 -2.38
C TRP A 83 16.14 14.43 -1.84
N TYR A 84 16.92 13.74 -2.68
CA TYR A 84 17.65 12.52 -2.36
C TYR A 84 19.06 12.57 -2.95
N SER A 85 20.05 12.09 -2.19
CA SER A 85 21.43 11.98 -2.67
C SER A 85 21.58 10.87 -3.71
N ASP A 86 22.68 10.89 -4.46
CA ASP A 86 22.99 9.81 -5.39
C ASP A 86 23.21 8.46 -4.67
N ASP A 87 23.61 8.46 -3.40
CA ASP A 87 23.70 7.26 -2.57
C ASP A 87 22.32 6.60 -2.34
N ILE A 88 21.27 7.40 -2.12
CA ILE A 88 19.90 6.90 -1.97
C ILE A 88 19.42 6.26 -3.28
N ARG A 89 19.82 6.82 -4.43
CA ARG A 89 19.52 6.27 -5.77
C ARG A 89 20.27 4.94 -6.00
N ILE A 90 21.56 4.88 -5.66
CA ILE A 90 22.38 3.67 -5.79
C ILE A 90 21.84 2.55 -4.90
N ALA A 91 21.49 2.86 -3.65
CA ALA A 91 20.91 1.88 -2.72
C ALA A 91 19.57 1.32 -3.24
N ARG A 92 18.74 2.16 -3.88
CA ARG A 92 17.50 1.72 -4.53
C ARG A 92 17.77 0.76 -5.69
N ASN A 93 18.71 1.10 -6.58
CA ASN A 93 19.01 0.25 -7.74
C ASN A 93 19.59 -1.10 -7.32
N LYS A 94 20.53 -1.12 -6.36
CA LYS A 94 21.07 -2.37 -5.78
C LYS A 94 19.98 -3.26 -5.19
N ARG A 95 18.99 -2.66 -4.52
CA ARG A 95 17.81 -3.38 -4.02
C ARG A 95 17.00 -4.00 -5.15
N ASP A 96 16.70 -3.23 -6.19
CA ASP A 96 15.83 -3.68 -7.28
C ASP A 96 16.50 -4.80 -8.11
N GLU A 97 17.83 -4.75 -8.29
CA GLU A 97 18.61 -5.84 -8.90
C GLU A 97 18.64 -7.12 -8.07
N ALA A 98 18.80 -7.02 -6.75
CA ALA A 98 18.78 -8.18 -5.86
C ALA A 98 17.42 -8.88 -5.89
N TYR A 99 16.34 -8.11 -5.95
CA TYR A 99 14.98 -8.64 -6.12
C TYR A 99 14.81 -9.38 -7.45
N SER A 100 15.27 -8.78 -8.56
CA SER A 100 15.20 -9.42 -9.89
C SER A 100 15.88 -10.80 -9.87
N ARG A 101 17.08 -10.89 -9.27
CA ARG A 101 17.80 -12.16 -9.13
C ARG A 101 17.02 -13.20 -8.31
N ALA A 102 16.46 -12.82 -7.15
CA ALA A 102 15.72 -13.73 -6.28
C ALA A 102 14.45 -14.31 -6.91
N VAL A 103 13.77 -13.52 -7.75
CA VAL A 103 12.57 -13.97 -8.47
C VAL A 103 12.91 -15.03 -9.52
N HIS A 104 14.08 -14.94 -10.15
CA HIS A 104 14.48 -15.85 -11.24
C HIS A 104 15.18 -17.12 -10.75
N THR A 105 15.60 -17.19 -9.48
CA THR A 105 16.28 -18.37 -8.89
C THR A 105 15.41 -19.20 -7.96
N GLY A 106 14.22 -18.73 -7.56
CA GLY A 106 13.35 -19.38 -6.58
C GLY A 106 12.44 -20.48 -7.14
N ASN A 107 12.99 -21.61 -7.56
CA ASN A 107 12.24 -22.85 -7.78
C ASN A 107 12.11 -23.61 -6.45
N ASN A 108 11.08 -23.34 -5.66
CA ASN A 108 10.68 -24.23 -4.56
C ASN A 108 9.19 -24.06 -4.25
N LYS A 109 8.38 -24.94 -4.84
CA LYS A 109 6.95 -25.10 -4.53
C LYS A 109 6.81 -25.92 -3.24
N GLY A 110 7.05 -25.30 -2.10
CA GLY A 110 6.65 -25.87 -0.82
C GLY A 110 5.14 -25.75 -0.65
N ILE A 111 4.45 -26.87 -0.46
CA ILE A 111 3.02 -26.90 -0.13
C ILE A 111 2.88 -26.30 1.27
N ILE A 112 2.27 -25.12 1.37
CA ILE A 112 1.96 -24.48 2.66
C ILE A 112 0.80 -25.27 3.29
N GLY A 113 0.99 -25.74 4.53
CA GLY A 113 -0.03 -26.49 5.27
C GLY A 113 -1.30 -25.67 5.52
N ASN A 114 -2.34 -26.34 6.03
CA ASN A 114 -3.66 -25.74 6.29
C ASN A 114 -3.53 -24.47 7.15
N PHE A 115 -4.10 -23.35 6.67
CA PHE A 115 -4.11 -22.09 7.38
C PHE A 115 -5.16 -22.10 8.50
N GLU A 116 -4.75 -21.76 9.72
CA GLU A 116 -5.67 -21.45 10.81
C GLU A 116 -6.39 -20.12 10.50
N PRO A 117 -7.74 -20.09 10.51
CA PRO A 117 -8.49 -18.85 10.28
C PRO A 117 -8.11 -17.76 11.28
N ILE A 118 -7.96 -16.54 10.79
CA ILE A 118 -7.67 -15.36 11.62
C ILE A 118 -8.98 -14.88 12.26
N ASP A 119 -8.99 -14.72 13.59
CA ASP A 119 -10.11 -14.13 14.29
C ASP A 119 -10.10 -12.58 14.24
N VAL A 120 -11.24 -11.97 14.57
CA VAL A 120 -11.43 -10.52 14.55
C VAL A 120 -10.48 -9.80 15.50
N HIS A 121 -10.23 -10.33 16.70
CA HIS A 121 -9.37 -9.71 17.70
C HIS A 121 -7.89 -9.73 17.28
N LYS A 122 -7.43 -10.84 16.70
CA LYS A 122 -6.10 -10.99 16.14
C LYS A 122 -5.88 -10.01 15.00
N LEU A 123 -6.85 -9.90 14.08
CA LEU A 123 -6.77 -8.92 13.00
C LEU A 123 -6.82 -7.47 13.52
N GLN A 124 -7.69 -7.19 14.49
CA GLN A 124 -7.78 -5.88 15.14
C GLN A 124 -6.45 -5.46 15.73
N ARG A 125 -5.80 -6.35 16.50
CA ARG A 125 -4.49 -6.09 17.12
C ARG A 125 -3.44 -5.75 16.06
N ILE A 126 -3.42 -6.48 14.95
CA ILE A 126 -2.50 -6.21 13.83
C ILE A 126 -2.76 -4.82 13.23
N ILE A 127 -4.02 -4.50 12.93
CA ILE A 127 -4.40 -3.23 12.28
C ILE A 127 -4.13 -2.03 13.20
N MET A 128 -4.47 -2.13 14.48
CA MET A 128 -4.27 -1.05 15.44
C MET A 128 -2.78 -0.76 15.67
N ASN A 129 -1.92 -1.78 15.57
CA ASN A 129 -0.47 -1.65 15.68
C ASN A 129 0.22 -1.17 14.39
N LEU A 130 -0.51 -0.92 13.30
CA LEU A 130 0.10 -0.39 12.07
C LEU A 130 0.73 0.98 12.32
N PRO A 131 1.99 1.23 11.90
CA PRO A 131 2.60 2.53 12.04
C PRO A 131 1.89 3.57 11.17
N ARG A 132 1.97 4.84 11.55
CA ARG A 132 1.45 5.93 10.73
C ARG A 132 2.17 5.97 9.39
N LYS A 133 1.43 5.81 8.29
CA LYS A 133 1.98 5.87 6.93
C LYS A 133 1.19 6.85 6.08
N LYS A 134 1.90 7.51 5.15
CA LYS A 134 1.27 8.28 4.07
C LYS A 134 0.30 7.35 3.32
N GLY A 135 -0.90 7.84 3.08
CA GLY A 135 -1.98 7.05 2.48
C GLY A 135 -1.69 6.63 1.05
N THR A 136 -2.59 5.82 0.51
CA THR A 136 -2.59 5.45 -0.91
C THR A 136 -2.81 6.67 -1.81
N GLU A 137 -2.68 6.50 -3.13
CA GLU A 137 -3.07 7.53 -4.11
C GLU A 137 -4.54 7.95 -3.93
N GLU A 138 -5.37 7.05 -3.42
CA GLU A 138 -6.76 7.29 -3.08
C GLU A 138 -6.98 7.93 -1.70
N GLY A 139 -5.91 8.29 -0.98
CA GLY A 139 -6.00 8.96 0.32
C GLY A 139 -6.29 8.04 1.51
N ILE A 140 -6.30 6.72 1.34
CA ILE A 140 -6.52 5.78 2.45
C ILE A 140 -5.26 5.70 3.29
N THR A 141 -5.23 6.42 4.42
CA THR A 141 -4.15 6.40 5.40
C THR A 141 -4.30 5.24 6.38
N SER A 142 -3.24 4.95 7.14
CA SER A 142 -3.32 4.00 8.26
C SER A 142 -4.39 4.39 9.28
N ASP A 143 -4.59 5.69 9.52
CA ASP A 143 -5.57 6.18 10.50
C ASP A 143 -7.00 6.02 9.97
N ILE A 144 -7.23 6.29 8.68
CA ILE A 144 -8.50 6.02 8.00
C ILE A 144 -8.81 4.51 8.02
N LEU A 145 -7.82 3.65 7.78
CA LEU A 145 -7.98 2.20 7.87
C LEU A 145 -8.31 1.75 9.30
N LYS A 146 -7.61 2.28 10.32
CA LYS A 146 -7.88 1.96 11.72
C LYS A 146 -9.27 2.39 12.16
N ALA A 147 -9.71 3.58 11.77
CA ALA A 147 -11.04 4.08 12.10
C ALA A 147 -12.13 3.24 11.43
N SER A 148 -12.00 3.00 10.12
CA SER A 148 -12.97 2.22 9.33
C SER A 148 -13.01 0.73 9.72
N PHE A 149 -11.94 0.20 10.33
CA PHE A 149 -11.91 -1.18 10.78
C PHE A 149 -13.07 -1.52 11.73
N TYR A 150 -13.49 -0.61 12.61
CA TYR A 150 -14.59 -0.89 13.54
C TYR A 150 -15.91 -1.23 12.84
N VAL A 151 -16.13 -0.61 11.69
CA VAL A 151 -17.32 -0.79 10.85
C VAL A 151 -17.15 -2.00 9.93
N MET A 152 -15.96 -2.20 9.37
CA MET A 152 -15.71 -3.22 8.32
C MET A 152 -15.06 -4.52 8.82
N LYS A 153 -14.81 -4.67 10.13
CA LYS A 153 -14.03 -5.79 10.69
C LYS A 153 -14.48 -7.16 10.22
N LYS A 154 -15.80 -7.41 10.16
CA LYS A 154 -16.36 -8.70 9.76
C LYS A 154 -16.02 -9.03 8.31
N GLU A 155 -16.26 -8.08 7.42
CA GLU A 155 -16.02 -8.26 5.99
C GLU A 155 -14.53 -8.42 5.69
N LEU A 156 -13.68 -7.61 6.32
CA LEU A 156 -12.23 -7.69 6.10
C LEU A 156 -11.63 -9.02 6.59
N VAL A 157 -12.03 -9.50 7.78
CA VAL A 157 -11.61 -10.83 8.27
C VAL A 157 -11.98 -11.91 7.27
N LYS A 158 -13.21 -11.84 6.74
CA LYS A 158 -13.71 -12.84 5.81
C LYS A 158 -12.93 -12.82 4.50
N VAL A 159 -12.68 -11.64 3.92
CA VAL A 159 -11.84 -11.52 2.70
C VAL A 159 -10.46 -12.11 2.93
N ILE A 160 -9.84 -11.85 4.08
CA ILE A 160 -8.51 -12.37 4.40
C ILE A 160 -8.52 -13.89 4.56
N ASN A 161 -9.46 -14.44 5.32
CA ASN A 161 -9.54 -15.89 5.55
C ASN A 161 -9.89 -16.64 4.26
N ASP A 162 -10.76 -16.10 3.42
CA ASP A 162 -11.05 -16.69 2.11
C ASP A 162 -9.85 -16.60 1.16
N SER A 163 -9.09 -15.50 1.22
CA SER A 163 -7.84 -15.34 0.46
C SER A 163 -6.81 -16.40 0.87
N LEU A 164 -6.60 -16.60 2.18
CA LEU A 164 -5.63 -17.55 2.72
C LEU A 164 -6.03 -19.00 2.45
N SER A 165 -7.30 -19.35 2.72
CA SER A 165 -7.80 -20.73 2.54
C SER A 165 -7.82 -21.17 1.08
N LYS A 166 -8.14 -20.25 0.15
CA LYS A 166 -8.18 -20.55 -1.29
C LYS A 166 -6.81 -20.36 -1.97
N GLY A 167 -5.82 -19.82 -1.26
CA GLY A 167 -4.53 -19.44 -1.85
C GLY A 167 -4.64 -18.33 -2.90
N ILE A 168 -5.67 -17.47 -2.81
CA ILE A 168 -5.94 -16.39 -3.76
C ILE A 168 -5.54 -15.06 -3.13
N CYS A 169 -4.59 -14.35 -3.72
CA CYS A 169 -4.30 -12.97 -3.34
C CYS A 169 -5.16 -12.00 -4.18
N PRO A 170 -5.93 -11.09 -3.57
CA PRO A 170 -6.75 -10.15 -4.31
C PRO A 170 -5.99 -9.31 -5.35
N LYS A 171 -6.51 -9.29 -6.58
CA LYS A 171 -5.98 -8.43 -7.66
C LYS A 171 -6.11 -6.97 -7.25
N GLY A 172 -4.99 -6.24 -7.26
CA GLY A 172 -4.92 -4.82 -6.86
C GLY A 172 -4.47 -4.59 -5.42
N TRP A 173 -4.40 -5.63 -4.59
CA TRP A 173 -3.71 -5.53 -3.31
C TRP A 173 -2.20 -5.56 -3.54
N LYS A 174 -1.49 -4.80 -2.70
CA LYS A 174 -0.03 -4.70 -2.82
C LYS A 174 0.59 -5.97 -2.28
N ILE A 175 1.19 -6.76 -3.18
CA ILE A 175 1.90 -7.97 -2.83
C ILE A 175 3.32 -7.59 -2.38
N SER A 176 3.73 -8.08 -1.21
CA SER A 176 5.14 -8.12 -0.81
C SER A 176 5.62 -9.56 -0.85
N THR A 177 6.79 -9.78 -1.45
CA THR A 177 7.45 -11.08 -1.40
C THR A 177 8.18 -11.17 -0.06
N ILE A 178 7.80 -12.14 0.77
CA ILE A 178 8.57 -12.51 1.95
C ILE A 178 9.64 -13.49 1.48
N ILE A 179 10.90 -13.13 1.69
CA ILE A 179 12.02 -14.03 1.42
C ILE A 179 12.44 -14.62 2.75
N SER A 180 12.20 -15.92 2.91
CA SER A 180 12.64 -16.67 4.09
C SER A 180 14.15 -16.95 3.96
N ILE A 181 14.97 -16.32 4.79
CA ILE A 181 16.42 -16.58 4.81
C ILE A 181 16.71 -17.58 5.93
N PRO A 182 17.25 -18.78 5.64
CA PRO A 182 17.56 -19.76 6.66
C PRO A 182 18.56 -19.20 7.69
N LYS A 183 18.24 -19.28 8.99
CA LYS A 183 19.14 -18.94 10.11
C LYS A 183 20.19 -20.03 10.34
N VAL A 184 19.81 -21.28 10.04
CA VAL A 184 20.61 -22.48 10.25
C VAL A 184 20.67 -23.29 8.96
N GLU A 185 21.68 -24.15 8.84
CA GLU A 185 21.79 -25.05 7.70
C GLU A 185 20.64 -26.08 7.75
N LYS A 186 19.83 -26.15 6.67
CA LYS A 186 18.64 -27.04 6.53
C LYS A 186 17.55 -26.84 7.60
N PRO A 187 16.88 -25.68 7.61
CA PRO A 187 15.80 -25.41 8.56
C PRO A 187 14.59 -26.36 8.35
N LYS A 188 13.99 -26.80 9.45
CA LYS A 188 12.82 -27.69 9.50
C LYS A 188 11.54 -27.00 9.96
N LYS A 189 11.63 -25.81 10.55
CA LYS A 189 10.48 -25.03 11.06
C LYS A 189 10.61 -23.54 10.76
N ALA A 190 9.48 -22.84 10.68
CA ALA A 190 9.42 -21.42 10.29
C ALA A 190 10.29 -20.49 11.17
N SER A 191 10.40 -20.76 12.48
CA SER A 191 11.22 -19.97 13.42
C SER A 191 12.71 -19.94 13.08
N GLU A 192 13.18 -20.92 12.30
CA GLU A 192 14.56 -21.07 11.83
C GLU A 192 14.84 -20.27 10.56
N TYR A 193 13.89 -19.45 10.11
CA TYR A 193 14.09 -18.48 9.05
C TYR A 193 14.06 -17.05 9.63
N TRP A 194 14.88 -16.17 9.06
CA TRP A 194 14.68 -14.73 9.14
C TRP A 194 13.56 -14.35 8.18
N GLU A 195 12.56 -13.64 8.68
CA GLU A 195 11.54 -13.01 7.85
C GLU A 195 12.05 -11.64 7.42
N ILE A 196 12.28 -11.45 6.12
CA ILE A 196 12.52 -10.12 5.54
C ILE A 196 11.34 -9.75 4.64
N GLU A 197 10.53 -8.79 5.09
CA GLU A 197 9.44 -8.20 4.29
C GLU A 197 10.02 -7.15 3.31
N TRP A 198 10.03 -7.46 2.01
CA TRP A 198 10.38 -6.48 0.98
C TRP A 198 9.11 -5.80 0.43
N ARG A 199 8.86 -4.54 0.82
CA ARG A 199 7.81 -3.70 0.20
C ARG A 199 8.33 -2.94 -1.02
N ARG A 200 7.61 -3.03 -2.15
CA ARG A 200 7.75 -2.10 -3.29
C ARG A 200 7.40 -0.67 -2.86
N GLY A 201 8.37 0.09 -2.35
CA GLY A 201 8.20 1.50 -1.99
C GLY A 201 7.72 1.73 -0.55
N LEU A 202 8.50 2.58 0.15
CA LEU A 202 8.47 3.04 1.55
C LEU A 202 9.12 2.12 2.59
N ARG A 203 10.22 2.66 3.15
CA ARG A 203 11.02 2.17 4.29
C ARG A 203 10.16 1.98 5.55
N PHE A 204 10.48 0.97 6.35
CA PHE A 204 10.58 1.12 7.81
C PHE A 204 11.73 0.25 8.31
N GLY A 205 12.60 0.84 9.11
CA GLY A 205 13.53 0.12 9.96
C GLY A 205 12.87 -0.28 11.27
N HIS A 206 13.51 -1.23 11.93
CA HIS A 206 13.26 -1.75 13.27
C HIS A 206 11.99 -2.57 13.47
N LEU A 207 12.17 -3.89 13.43
CA LEU A 207 11.58 -4.77 14.43
C LEU A 207 12.69 -5.67 14.98
N VAL A 208 13.13 -5.28 16.17
CA VAL A 208 13.97 -6.07 17.06
C VAL A 208 13.17 -7.30 17.47
N ALA A 209 13.81 -8.46 17.37
CA ALA A 209 13.34 -9.68 18.00
C ALA A 209 13.47 -9.55 19.53
N ARG A 210 12.33 -9.69 20.22
CA ARG A 210 12.19 -10.22 21.58
C ARG A 210 11.00 -11.18 21.47
N GLU A 211 11.04 -12.44 21.86
CA GLU A 211 11.96 -13.23 22.70
C GLU A 211 12.34 -14.54 21.99
#